data_AF-A0A923ZRW2-F1
#
_entry.id   AF-A0A923ZRW2-F1
#
_cell.length_a   1.000
_cell.length_b   1.000
_cell.length_c   1.000
_cell.angle_alpha   90.00
_cell.angle_beta   90.00
_cell.angle_gamma   90.00
#
_symmetry.space_group_name_H-M   'P 1'
#
loop_
_entity.id
_entity.type
_entity.pdbx_description
1 polymer ?
#
loop_
_entity_poly.entity_id
_entity_poly.type
_entity_poly.pdbx_seq_one_letter_code
_entity_poly.pdbx_strand_id
1 'polypeptide(L)'
;KKYGINAVKVMQLTDNQINLKELLAPNHPFIKAEVLYAIHEEMATTIDDVLERRLGLKLRDEVASKAVEPYVEEILLMNKIKI
;
A
#
# COMPACT_ATOMS: atom_id res chain seq x y z
N LYS A 1 2.77 16.86 0.88
CA LYS A 1 1.64 15.96 1.23
C LYS A 1 1.45 14.98 0.08
N LYS A 2 1.44 13.65 0.32
CA LYS A 2 1.55 12.61 -0.73
C LYS A 2 0.29 12.44 -1.60
N TYR A 3 -0.92 12.44 -1.01
CA TYR A 3 -2.17 12.15 -1.73
C TYR A 3 -3.09 13.35 -1.97
N GLY A 4 -2.73 14.57 -1.53
CA GLY A 4 -3.60 15.74 -1.68
C GLY A 4 -5.01 15.50 -1.12
N ILE A 5 -6.04 15.76 -1.92
CA ILE A 5 -7.45 15.51 -1.57
C ILE A 5 -7.76 14.01 -1.38
N ASN A 6 -7.02 13.12 -2.06
CA ASN A 6 -7.21 11.68 -1.98
C ASN A 6 -6.73 11.09 -0.64
N ALA A 7 -6.05 11.87 0.21
CA ALA A 7 -5.74 11.45 1.57
C ALA A 7 -7.00 11.05 2.35
N VAL A 8 -8.14 11.69 2.06
CA VAL A 8 -9.43 11.32 2.65
C VAL A 8 -9.83 9.90 2.26
N LYS A 9 -9.68 9.53 0.98
CA LYS A 9 -9.98 8.17 0.51
C LYS A 9 -9.10 7.12 1.17
N VAL A 10 -7.80 7.39 1.30
CA VAL A 10 -6.87 6.50 2.01
C VAL A 10 -7.31 6.31 3.47
N MET A 11 -7.71 7.40 4.14
CA MET A 11 -8.22 7.32 5.51
C MET A 11 -9.54 6.55 5.61
N GLN A 12 -10.47 6.72 4.67
CA GLN A 12 -11.76 6.01 4.66
C GLN A 12 -11.59 4.49 4.58
N LEU A 13 -10.55 3.99 3.90
CA LEU A 13 -10.24 2.55 3.88
C LEU A 13 -10.00 2.00 5.28
N THR A 14 -9.54 2.84 6.21
CA THR A 14 -9.20 2.44 7.58
C THR A 14 -10.37 2.46 8.55
N ASP A 15 -11.52 3.01 8.17
CA ASP A 15 -12.67 3.19 9.07
C ASP A 15 -13.26 1.85 9.52
N ASN A 16 -13.27 0.85 8.63
CA ASN A 16 -13.81 -0.49 8.90
C ASN A 16 -12.73 -1.52 9.24
N GLN A 17 -11.45 -1.19 9.06
CA GLN A 17 -10.31 -2.10 9.24
C GLN A 17 -9.15 -1.35 9.88
N ILE A 18 -9.10 -1.37 11.22
CA ILE A 18 -8.14 -0.59 12.01
C ILE A 18 -6.69 -0.99 11.73
N ASN A 19 -6.45 -2.26 11.39
CA ASN A 19 -5.13 -2.78 11.01
C ASN A 19 -4.57 -2.07 9.77
N LEU A 20 -5.40 -1.45 8.93
CA LEU A 20 -4.93 -0.68 7.78
C LEU A 20 -4.26 0.64 8.16
N LYS A 21 -4.43 1.13 9.40
CA LYS A 21 -3.69 2.29 9.93
C LYS A 21 -2.27 1.95 10.37
N GLU A 22 -1.93 0.67 10.48
CA GLU A 22 -0.59 0.26 10.90
C GLU A 22 0.44 0.58 9.83
N LEU A 23 1.67 0.83 10.27
CA LEU A 23 2.80 0.98 9.38
C LEU A 23 2.99 -0.28 8.52
N LEU A 24 3.23 -0.07 7.24
CA LEU A 24 3.60 -1.12 6.29
C LEU A 24 4.98 -1.68 6.63
N ALA A 25 5.95 -0.79 6.88
CA ALA A 25 7.31 -1.15 7.26
C ALA A 25 7.78 -0.30 8.46
N PRO A 26 8.62 -0.86 9.36
CA PRO A 26 9.20 -0.08 10.46
C PRO A 26 10.00 1.13 9.95
N ASN A 27 9.96 2.24 10.67
CA ASN A 27 10.72 3.48 10.37
C ASN A 27 10.37 4.17 9.03
N HIS A 28 9.33 3.72 8.32
CA HIS A 28 8.85 4.34 7.08
C HIS A 28 7.42 4.87 7.28
N PRO A 29 7.05 6.03 6.69
CA PRO A 29 5.77 6.67 6.94
C PRO A 29 4.62 6.08 6.10
N PHE A 30 4.78 4.85 5.59
CA PHE A 30 3.75 4.19 4.79
C PHE A 30 2.86 3.35 5.68
N ILE A 31 1.55 3.41 5.49
CA ILE A 31 0.57 2.54 6.15
C ILE A 31 0.01 1.51 5.18
N LYS A 32 -0.51 0.41 5.74
CA LYS A 32 -1.13 -0.67 4.98
C LYS A 32 -2.27 -0.21 4.06
N ALA A 33 -3.04 0.81 4.46
CA ALA A 33 -4.11 1.39 3.63
C ALA A 33 -3.61 1.94 2.28
N GLU A 34 -2.37 2.43 2.21
CA GLU A 34 -1.81 2.98 0.97
C GLU A 34 -1.56 1.89 -0.09
N VAL A 35 -1.27 0.66 0.34
CA VAL A 35 -1.16 -0.51 -0.55
C VAL A 35 -2.51 -0.82 -1.17
N LEU A 36 -3.55 -0.89 -0.34
CA LEU A 36 -4.91 -1.15 -0.80
C LEU A 36 -5.42 -0.06 -1.75
N TYR A 37 -5.15 1.20 -1.41
CA TYR A 37 -5.47 2.34 -2.26
C TYR A 37 -4.74 2.27 -3.62
N ALA A 38 -3.44 1.98 -3.62
CA ALA A 38 -2.65 1.84 -4.85
C ALA A 38 -3.24 0.77 -5.79
N ILE A 39 -3.70 -0.35 -5.23
CA ILE A 39 -4.25 -1.47 -6.00
C ILE A 39 -5.66 -1.15 -6.51
N HIS A 40 -6.56 -0.66 -5.65
CA HIS A 40 -7.97 -0.45 -6.00
C HIS A 40 -8.21 0.83 -6.81
N GLU A 41 -7.56 1.94 -6.44
CA GLU A 41 -7.87 3.27 -6.98
C GLU A 41 -6.82 3.72 -8.01
N GLU A 42 -5.58 3.20 -7.94
CA GLU A 42 -4.49 3.58 -8.86
C GLU A 42 -4.05 2.46 -9.81
N MET A 43 -4.84 1.38 -9.85
CA MET A 43 -4.66 0.22 -10.74
C MET A 43 -3.27 -0.41 -10.67
N ALA A 44 -2.63 -0.42 -9.49
CA ALA A 44 -1.39 -1.16 -9.32
C ALA A 44 -1.66 -2.66 -9.42
N THR A 45 -0.96 -3.36 -10.34
CA THR A 45 -1.22 -4.78 -10.62
C THR A 45 -0.04 -5.69 -10.29
N THR A 46 1.11 -5.09 -9.95
CA THR A 46 2.36 -5.77 -9.62
C THR A 46 2.92 -5.22 -8.30
N ILE A 47 3.80 -6.01 -7.68
CA ILE A 47 4.51 -5.59 -6.46
C ILE A 47 5.33 -4.31 -6.73
N ASP A 48 6.00 -4.24 -7.88
CA ASP A 48 6.81 -3.08 -8.28
C ASP A 48 5.97 -1.82 -8.54
N ASP A 49 4.76 -1.96 -9.11
CA ASP A 49 3.84 -0.83 -9.22
C ASP A 49 3.55 -0.21 -7.86
N VAL A 50 3.31 -1.05 -6.84
CA VAL A 50 3.04 -0.59 -5.48
C VAL A 50 4.31 -0.02 -4.83
N LEU A 51 5.36 -0.82 -4.69
CA LEU A 51 6.50 -0.49 -3.84
C LEU A 51 7.50 0.47 -4.48
N GLU A 52 7.64 0.46 -5.81
CA GLU A 52 8.57 1.33 -6.53
C GLU A 52 7.91 2.61 -7.03
N ARG A 53 6.74 2.50 -7.67
CA ARG A 53 6.10 3.63 -8.36
C ARG A 53 5.10 4.41 -7.51
N ARG A 54 4.24 3.76 -6.72
CA ARG A 54 3.21 4.44 -5.89
C ARG A 54 3.73 4.86 -4.52
N LEU A 55 4.40 3.96 -3.82
CA LEU A 55 4.94 4.23 -2.50
C LEU A 55 6.37 4.76 -2.59
N GLY A 56 7.17 4.22 -3.52
CA GLY A 56 8.61 4.50 -3.61
C GLY A 56 9.37 4.00 -2.38
N LEU A 57 8.86 3.00 -1.66
CA LEU A 57 9.57 2.36 -0.56
C LEU A 57 10.83 1.68 -1.09
N LYS A 58 10.72 0.95 -2.20
CA LYS A 58 11.85 0.25 -2.84
C LYS A 58 13.02 1.17 -3.20
N LEU A 59 12.71 2.38 -3.66
CA LEU A 59 13.71 3.40 -4.00
C LEU A 59 14.40 4.01 -2.77
N ARG A 60 13.75 3.97 -1.60
CA ARG A 60 14.26 4.55 -0.35
C ARG A 60 14.98 3.53 0.51
N ASP A 61 14.48 2.29 0.51
CA ASP A 61 14.97 1.20 1.34
C ASP A 61 14.55 -0.14 0.72
N GLU A 62 15.50 -0.78 0.02
CA GLU A 62 15.27 -2.06 -0.63
C GLU A 62 15.02 -3.19 0.39
N VAL A 63 15.63 -3.12 1.58
CA VAL A 63 15.49 -4.15 2.61
C VAL A 63 14.09 -4.09 3.22
N ALA A 64 13.62 -2.90 3.59
CA ALA A 64 12.27 -2.71 4.07
C ALA A 64 11.22 -3.05 3.00
N SER A 65 11.51 -2.75 1.73
CA SER A 65 10.65 -3.15 0.60
C SER A 65 10.51 -4.67 0.52
N LYS A 66 11.62 -5.41 0.50
CA LYS A 66 11.61 -6.87 0.43
C LYS A 66 10.86 -7.51 1.60
N ALA A 67 10.99 -6.95 2.80
CA ALA A 67 10.31 -7.46 3.99
C ALA A 67 8.77 -7.39 3.89
N VAL A 68 8.23 -6.48 3.07
CA VAL A 68 6.77 -6.28 2.93
C VAL A 68 6.19 -6.84 1.64
N GLU A 69 7.01 -7.39 0.73
CA GLU A 69 6.55 -8.02 -0.51
C GLU A 69 5.47 -9.08 -0.29
N PRO A 70 5.58 -10.01 0.70
CA PRO A 70 4.55 -11.02 0.93
C PRO A 70 3.18 -10.42 1.27
N TYR A 71 3.16 -9.30 2.01
CA TYR A 71 1.92 -8.60 2.33
C TYR A 71 1.32 -7.96 1.08
N VAL A 72 2.13 -7.32 0.23
CA VAL A 72 1.65 -6.72 -1.02
C VAL A 72 1.10 -7.78 -1.97
N GLU A 73 1.77 -8.92 -2.08
CA GLU A 73 1.33 -10.07 -2.88
C GLU A 73 -0.02 -10.61 -2.40
N GLU A 74 -0.19 -10.78 -1.09
CA GLU A 74 -1.46 -11.22 -0.49
C GLU A 74 -2.61 -10.28 -0.89
N ILE A 75 -2.43 -8.96 -0.77
CA ILE A 75 -3.47 -7.99 -1.12
C ILE A 75 -3.76 -7.99 -2.64
N LEU A 76 -2.74 -8.11 -3.48
CA LEU A 76 -2.91 -8.24 -4.94
C LEU A 76 -3.74 -9.47 -5.31
N LEU A 77 -3.47 -10.62 -4.67
CA LEU A 77 -4.24 -11.85 -4.87
C LEU A 77 -5.68 -11.71 -4.39
N MET A 78 -5.89 -11.14 -3.20
CA MET A 78 -7.22 -10.89 -2.66
C MET A 78 -8.05 -9.96 -3.56
N ASN A 79 -7.43 -8.94 -4.17
CA ASN A 79 -8.11 -8.04 -5.09
C ASN A 79 -8.57 -8.78 -6.36
N LYS A 80 -7.76 -9.69 -6.91
CA LYS A 80 -8.13 -10.48 -8.11
C LYS A 80 -9.34 -11.40 -7.87
N ILE A 81 -9.55 -11.88 -6.64
CA ILE A 81 -10.68 -12.77 -6.29
C ILE A 81 -11.99 -12.00 -6.17
N LYS A 82 -11.93 -10.68 -5.90
CA LYS A 82 -13.11 -9.83 -5.72
C LYS A 82 -13.68 -9.24 -7.02
N ILE A 83 -13.02 -9.47 -8.16
CA ILE A 83 -13.39 -8.95 -9.49
C ILE A 83 -14.10 -10.03 -10.29
#